data_AF-A0A518IRR3-F1
#
_entry.id   AF-A0A518IRR3-F1
#
_cell.length_a   1.000
_cell.length_b   1.000
_cell.length_c   1.000
_cell.angle_alpha   90.00
_cell.angle_beta   90.00
_cell.angle_gamma   90.00
#
_symmetry.space_group_name_H-M   'P 1'
#
loop_
_entity.id
_entity.type
_entity.pdbx_description
1 polymer ?
#
loop_
_entity_poly.entity_id
_entity_poly.type
_entity_poly.pdbx_seq_one_letter_code
_entity_poly.pdbx_strand_id
1 'polypeptide(L)'
;MSAPHRIVSILAALALIAATAESKLHAADRDPMVAMSLGGEFVQGMSLLWTPDRAVVLQRDGRLFDFDPADASQLTIDAGSFDAASSAELRSQLYREFGSTHQVTSTSNYLVVHPTRGTHWPQLLEDLHRSFLQHCRTRNLPLRKARFPMVAIVFPDRSSFLRYAQSDRGRPLGANVLGYYSQNSNRVALYDHGASAGGVSSTIRHEAAHQSAFNWGIHSRVAKQPHWIIEGFGTMFEAAGIHDPANHPSLQDRVNREMLASLRRRFPDSQSLAAAIEELVQDDQRFASDAESAYAVAWAMTFYLADRRPDVLRQLVTHYSSRLPFITYPAVERRSDFERAIGISIPMLASQIQQFLSDVR
;
A
#
# COMPACT_ATOMS: atom_id res chain seq x y z
N MET A 1 -13.26 -23.92 -60.38
CA MET A 1 -12.08 -23.09 -60.04
C MET A 1 -12.50 -22.06 -59.01
N SER A 2 -12.11 -22.23 -57.75
CA SER A 2 -12.19 -21.20 -56.69
C SER A 2 -11.63 -21.71 -55.36
N ALA A 3 -10.36 -21.39 -55.10
CA ALA A 3 -9.86 -21.00 -53.78
C ALA A 3 -9.78 -19.44 -53.80
N PRO A 4 -9.47 -18.70 -52.70
CA PRO A 4 -9.00 -19.08 -51.36
C PRO A 4 -9.98 -18.58 -50.25
N HIS A 5 -9.71 -18.50 -48.94
CA HIS A 5 -8.53 -18.75 -48.07
C HIS A 5 -8.93 -19.63 -46.85
N ARG A 6 -7.99 -19.88 -45.92
CA ARG A 6 -8.25 -20.27 -44.53
C ARG A 6 -7.68 -19.20 -43.59
N ILE A 7 -8.46 -18.72 -42.63
CA ILE A 7 -7.96 -18.04 -41.43
C ILE A 7 -8.02 -19.06 -40.29
N VAL A 8 -6.90 -19.26 -39.60
CA VAL A 8 -6.80 -20.17 -38.46
C VAL A 8 -7.00 -19.36 -37.18
N SER A 9 -8.20 -19.41 -36.61
CA SER A 9 -8.49 -18.85 -35.29
C SER A 9 -8.08 -19.85 -34.20
N ILE A 10 -7.02 -19.55 -33.46
CA ILE A 10 -6.66 -20.32 -32.26
C ILE A 10 -7.42 -19.72 -31.07
N LEU A 11 -8.59 -20.32 -30.79
CA LEU A 11 -9.37 -20.04 -29.58
C LEU A 11 -8.94 -21.00 -28.46
N ALA A 12 -8.17 -20.49 -27.51
CA ALA A 12 -7.92 -21.17 -26.23
C ALA A 12 -8.88 -20.63 -25.17
N ALA A 13 -10.13 -21.13 -25.17
CA ALA A 13 -11.12 -20.77 -24.17
C ALA A 13 -10.91 -21.57 -22.87
N LEU A 14 -10.47 -20.90 -21.80
CA LEU A 14 -10.47 -21.45 -20.45
C LEU A 14 -11.90 -21.40 -19.87
N ALA A 15 -12.70 -22.42 -20.20
CA ALA A 15 -14.02 -22.61 -19.62
C ALA A 15 -13.92 -23.36 -18.27
N LEU A 16 -14.16 -22.64 -17.17
CA LEU A 16 -14.26 -23.26 -15.84
C LEU A 16 -15.63 -23.92 -15.69
N ILE A 17 -15.69 -25.26 -15.76
CA ILE A 17 -16.95 -26.01 -15.70
C ILE A 17 -17.42 -26.13 -14.24
N ALA A 18 -18.63 -25.63 -13.96
CA ALA A 18 -19.36 -25.97 -12.75
C ALA A 18 -20.07 -27.32 -12.94
N ALA A 19 -19.63 -28.37 -12.25
CA ALA A 19 -20.32 -29.64 -12.16
C ALA A 19 -20.16 -30.25 -10.76
N THR A 20 -21.26 -30.72 -10.18
CA THR A 20 -21.34 -31.18 -8.79
C THR A 20 -20.80 -32.59 -8.59
N ALA A 21 -19.64 -32.71 -7.95
CA ALA A 21 -19.20 -33.90 -7.19
C ALA A 21 -18.11 -33.46 -6.20
N GLU A 22 -17.97 -34.13 -5.07
CA GLU A 22 -16.90 -33.87 -4.07
C GLU A 22 -15.52 -34.31 -4.60
N SER A 23 -14.97 -33.56 -5.54
CA SER A 23 -13.57 -33.67 -5.94
C SER A 23 -12.73 -32.81 -5.00
N LYS A 24 -11.85 -33.46 -4.22
CA LYS A 24 -10.80 -32.78 -3.46
C LYS A 24 -9.97 -31.94 -4.43
N LEU A 25 -9.89 -30.62 -4.22
CA LEU A 25 -8.98 -29.77 -4.97
C LEU A 25 -7.55 -30.32 -4.82
N HIS A 26 -7.03 -30.92 -5.89
CA HIS A 26 -5.65 -31.36 -5.94
C HIS A 26 -4.78 -30.15 -6.30
N ALA A 27 -3.77 -29.89 -5.46
CA ALA A 27 -2.90 -28.73 -5.56
C ALA A 27 -2.01 -28.74 -6.81
N ALA A 28 -2.58 -28.33 -7.95
CA ALA A 28 -1.89 -27.97 -9.18
C ALA A 28 -2.02 -26.47 -9.51
N ASP A 29 -2.83 -25.72 -8.75
CA ASP A 29 -3.06 -24.27 -8.91
C ASP A 29 -1.85 -23.45 -8.46
N ARG A 30 -0.84 -23.38 -9.33
CA ARG A 30 0.13 -22.28 -9.32
C ARG A 30 -0.33 -21.28 -10.38
N ASP A 31 -0.52 -20.02 -9.96
CA ASP A 31 -0.69 -18.89 -10.86
C ASP A 31 0.38 -18.98 -11.97
N PRO A 32 -0.01 -19.08 -13.26
CA PRO A 32 0.93 -19.44 -14.31
C PRO A 32 1.89 -18.29 -14.60
N MET A 33 3.12 -18.64 -14.98
CA MET A 33 4.03 -17.67 -15.57
C MET A 33 3.54 -17.31 -16.98
N VAL A 34 3.48 -16.02 -17.28
CA VAL A 34 3.10 -15.48 -18.58
C VAL A 34 4.19 -14.55 -19.07
N ALA A 35 4.43 -14.57 -20.39
CA ALA A 35 5.34 -13.65 -21.08
C ALA A 35 4.64 -13.07 -22.31
N MET A 36 4.76 -11.75 -22.51
CA MET A 36 4.03 -11.00 -23.54
C MET A 36 4.77 -9.72 -23.93
N SER A 37 4.31 -9.08 -25.01
CA SER A 37 4.67 -7.72 -25.40
C SER A 37 3.50 -6.78 -25.13
N LEU A 38 3.71 -5.78 -24.26
CA LEU A 38 2.76 -4.73 -23.88
C LEU A 38 3.32 -3.38 -24.32
N GLY A 39 2.63 -2.69 -25.22
CA GLY A 39 3.11 -1.39 -25.75
C GLY A 39 4.47 -1.43 -26.46
N GLY A 40 4.97 -2.62 -26.82
CA GLY A 40 6.32 -2.84 -27.35
C GLY A 40 7.38 -3.20 -26.30
N GLU A 41 7.05 -3.20 -25.00
CA GLU A 41 7.92 -3.70 -23.93
C GLU A 41 7.65 -5.17 -23.61
N PHE A 42 8.71 -5.95 -23.39
CA PHE A 42 8.59 -7.34 -22.96
C PHE A 42 8.28 -7.42 -21.46
N VAL A 43 7.16 -8.04 -21.12
CA VAL A 43 6.68 -8.24 -19.75
C VAL A 43 6.58 -9.73 -19.46
N GLN A 44 7.27 -10.20 -18.41
CA GLN A 44 7.15 -11.56 -17.88
C GLN A 44 6.86 -11.53 -16.37
N GLY A 45 5.92 -12.36 -15.94
CA GLY A 45 5.53 -12.46 -14.52
C GLY A 45 4.47 -13.52 -14.26
N MET A 46 4.03 -13.60 -13.00
CA MET A 46 2.98 -14.51 -12.55
C MET A 46 1.61 -13.87 -12.78
N SER A 47 0.71 -14.55 -13.49
CA SER A 47 -0.65 -14.07 -13.76
C SER A 47 -1.52 -14.15 -12.50
N LEU A 48 -1.85 -13.01 -11.90
CA LEU A 48 -2.69 -12.91 -10.69
C LEU A 48 -4.19 -12.73 -11.00
N LEU A 49 -4.51 -12.18 -12.18
CA LEU A 49 -5.87 -12.00 -12.69
C LEU A 49 -5.82 -12.05 -14.21
N TRP A 50 -6.80 -12.72 -14.83
CA TRP A 50 -7.04 -12.63 -16.26
C TRP A 50 -8.54 -12.75 -16.56
N THR A 51 -9.18 -11.62 -16.87
CA THR A 51 -10.56 -11.53 -17.36
C THR A 51 -10.56 -10.98 -18.79
N PRO A 52 -11.70 -10.87 -19.50
CA PRO A 52 -11.73 -10.26 -20.84
C PRO A 52 -11.42 -8.75 -20.86
N ASP A 53 -11.57 -8.10 -19.72
CA ASP A 53 -11.57 -6.65 -19.51
C ASP A 53 -10.42 -6.16 -18.59
N ARG A 54 -9.69 -7.08 -17.95
CA ARG A 54 -8.56 -6.76 -17.07
C ARG A 54 -7.60 -7.93 -16.88
N ALA A 55 -6.30 -7.68 -17.00
CA ALA A 55 -5.26 -8.61 -16.59
C ALA A 55 -4.34 -7.96 -15.54
N VAL A 56 -3.91 -8.75 -14.55
CA VAL A 56 -2.92 -8.34 -13.55
C VAL A 56 -1.79 -9.35 -13.48
N VAL A 57 -0.55 -8.88 -13.68
CA VAL A 57 0.67 -9.70 -13.69
C VAL A 57 1.66 -9.18 -12.65
N LEU A 58 2.20 -10.09 -11.82
CA LEU A 58 3.26 -9.81 -10.85
C LEU A 58 4.63 -10.14 -11.44
N GLN A 59 5.45 -9.13 -11.71
CA GLN A 59 6.83 -9.30 -12.16
C GLN A 59 7.75 -9.81 -11.05
N ARG A 60 8.90 -10.39 -11.43
CA ARG A 60 9.92 -10.89 -10.50
C ARG A 60 10.48 -9.80 -9.56
N ASP A 61 10.48 -8.53 -9.96
CA ASP A 61 10.88 -7.41 -9.10
C ASP A 61 9.81 -6.94 -8.11
N GLY A 62 8.61 -7.53 -8.15
CA GLY A 62 7.48 -7.21 -7.29
C GLY A 62 6.53 -6.14 -7.85
N ARG A 63 6.79 -5.60 -9.06
CA ARG A 63 5.85 -4.72 -9.77
C ARG A 63 4.57 -5.47 -10.16
N LEU A 64 3.42 -4.83 -9.97
CA LEU A 64 2.12 -5.23 -10.50
C LEU A 64 1.86 -4.44 -11.79
N PHE A 65 1.65 -5.15 -12.89
CA PHE A 65 1.14 -4.61 -14.15
C PHE A 65 -0.35 -4.88 -14.21
N ASP A 66 -1.15 -3.83 -14.38
CA ASP A 66 -2.62 -3.85 -14.44
C ASP A 66 -3.02 -3.19 -15.77
N PHE A 67 -3.60 -3.97 -16.69
CA PHE A 67 -3.75 -3.58 -18.10
C PHE A 67 -4.99 -4.22 -18.75
N ASP A 68 -5.44 -3.66 -19.87
CA ASP A 68 -6.46 -4.29 -20.73
C ASP A 68 -5.80 -5.47 -21.48
N PRO A 69 -6.33 -6.70 -21.39
CA PRO A 69 -5.80 -7.86 -22.11
C PRO A 69 -5.67 -7.65 -23.63
N ALA A 70 -6.45 -6.73 -24.23
CA ALA A 70 -6.36 -6.38 -25.64
C ALA A 70 -5.05 -5.66 -26.03
N ASP A 71 -4.37 -5.01 -25.06
CA ASP A 71 -3.06 -4.38 -25.27
C ASP A 71 -1.91 -5.41 -25.34
N ALA A 72 -2.16 -6.66 -24.91
CA ALA A 72 -1.16 -7.72 -24.89
C ALA A 72 -1.03 -8.41 -26.25
N SER A 73 0.22 -8.53 -26.71
CA SER A 73 0.58 -9.24 -27.93
C SER A 73 1.63 -10.32 -27.63
N GLN A 74 1.73 -11.34 -28.51
CA GLN A 74 2.72 -12.44 -28.37
C GLN A 74 2.63 -13.18 -27.02
N LEU A 75 1.43 -13.30 -26.45
CA LEU A 75 1.22 -13.98 -25.16
C LEU A 75 1.65 -15.45 -25.25
N THR A 76 2.51 -15.84 -24.31
CA THR A 76 2.95 -17.22 -24.08
C THR A 76 2.76 -17.57 -22.60
N ILE A 77 2.40 -18.83 -22.34
CA ILE A 77 2.29 -19.38 -21.00
C ILE A 77 3.50 -20.28 -20.77
N ASP A 78 4.21 -20.04 -19.68
CA ASP A 78 5.39 -20.78 -19.24
C ASP A 78 5.01 -21.69 -18.05
N ALA A 79 5.51 -22.92 -18.07
CA ALA A 79 5.31 -23.90 -17.00
C ALA A 79 6.29 -23.70 -15.81
N GLY A 80 7.21 -22.74 -15.92
CA GLY A 80 8.13 -22.35 -14.86
C GLY A 80 7.45 -21.85 -13.59
N SER A 81 8.14 -21.96 -12.45
CA SER A 81 7.68 -21.42 -11.16
C SER A 81 8.01 -19.93 -11.02
N PHE A 82 7.11 -19.18 -10.36
CA PHE A 82 7.42 -17.79 -10.00
C PHE A 82 8.43 -17.69 -8.86
N ASP A 83 9.62 -17.21 -9.21
CA ASP A 83 10.67 -16.84 -8.27
C ASP A 83 10.94 -15.34 -8.30
N ALA A 84 10.79 -14.72 -7.13
CA ALA A 84 11.15 -13.32 -6.93
C ALA A 84 12.63 -13.08 -7.31
N ALA A 85 12.91 -11.91 -7.87
CA ALA A 85 14.26 -11.46 -8.14
C ALA A 85 15.05 -11.38 -6.84
N SER A 86 16.23 -11.99 -6.82
CA SER A 86 17.19 -11.83 -5.73
C SER A 86 17.56 -10.36 -5.56
N SER A 87 17.99 -9.99 -4.35
CA SER A 87 18.48 -8.63 -4.08
C SER A 87 19.64 -8.23 -5.01
N ALA A 88 20.42 -9.19 -5.53
CA ALA A 88 21.50 -8.96 -6.48
C ALA A 88 20.99 -8.66 -7.90
N GLU A 89 20.01 -9.43 -8.41
CA GLU A 89 19.34 -9.15 -9.68
C GLU A 89 18.68 -7.77 -9.65
N LEU A 90 17.89 -7.49 -8.61
CA LEU A 90 17.15 -6.23 -8.49
C LEU A 90 18.07 -5.02 -8.26
N ARG A 91 19.14 -5.14 -7.48
CA ARG A 91 20.17 -4.09 -7.37
C ARG A 91 20.82 -3.79 -8.73
N SER A 92 21.04 -4.82 -9.55
CA SER A 92 21.59 -4.68 -10.90
C SER A 92 20.60 -4.03 -11.88
N GLN A 93 19.31 -4.33 -11.75
CA GLN A 93 18.23 -3.66 -12.48
C GLN A 93 18.16 -2.17 -12.10
N LEU A 94 18.12 -1.84 -10.80
CA LEU A 94 18.08 -0.45 -10.32
C LEU A 94 19.33 0.35 -10.76
N TYR A 95 20.51 -0.26 -10.78
CA TYR A 95 21.72 0.40 -11.30
C TYR A 95 21.62 0.74 -12.80
N ARG A 96 20.97 -0.12 -13.60
CA ARG A 96 20.68 0.18 -15.02
C ARG A 96 19.59 1.25 -15.17
N GLU A 97 18.59 1.23 -14.30
CA GLU A 97 17.44 2.16 -14.33
C GLU A 97 17.85 3.61 -13.97
N PHE A 98 18.73 3.78 -12.96
CA PHE A 98 19.11 5.10 -12.44
C PHE A 98 20.52 5.60 -12.84
N GLY A 99 21.34 4.71 -13.40
CA GLY A 99 22.69 5.03 -13.89
C GLY A 99 23.70 5.39 -12.80
N SER A 100 24.91 5.77 -13.23
CA SER A 100 26.07 6.03 -12.35
C SER A 100 25.97 7.31 -11.51
N THR A 101 24.93 8.13 -11.68
CA THR A 101 24.66 9.31 -10.84
C THR A 101 24.05 8.95 -9.50
N HIS A 102 23.56 7.72 -9.34
CA HIS A 102 22.99 7.19 -8.11
C HIS A 102 23.82 6.01 -7.58
N GLN A 103 23.81 5.84 -6.26
CA GLN A 103 24.24 4.63 -5.58
C GLN A 103 23.01 3.77 -5.30
N VAL A 104 23.17 2.44 -5.30
CA VAL A 104 22.14 1.49 -4.88
C VAL A 104 22.67 0.72 -3.68
N THR A 105 22.30 1.19 -2.49
CA THR A 105 22.74 0.61 -1.21
C THR A 105 21.77 -0.48 -0.77
N SER A 106 22.30 -1.67 -0.49
CA SER A 106 21.53 -2.78 0.09
C SER A 106 21.61 -2.77 1.61
N THR A 107 20.48 -3.00 2.28
CA THR A 107 20.37 -3.18 3.73
C THR A 107 19.69 -4.51 4.04
N SER A 108 19.29 -4.74 5.30
CA SER A 108 18.60 -5.97 5.73
C SER A 108 17.22 -6.18 5.10
N ASN A 109 16.52 -5.10 4.75
CA ASN A 109 15.17 -5.10 4.21
C ASN A 109 15.01 -4.24 2.94
N TYR A 110 15.93 -3.32 2.65
CA TYR A 110 15.82 -2.37 1.53
C TYR A 110 16.89 -2.53 0.45
N LEU A 111 16.52 -2.11 -0.76
CA LEU A 111 17.42 -1.54 -1.75
C LEU A 111 17.10 -0.05 -1.89
N VAL A 112 18.04 0.81 -1.51
CA VAL A 112 17.86 2.26 -1.53
C VAL A 112 18.70 2.84 -2.66
N VAL A 113 18.01 3.36 -3.68
CA VAL A 113 18.60 4.21 -4.71
C VAL A 113 18.68 5.62 -4.15
N HIS A 114 19.87 6.21 -4.10
CA HIS A 114 20.06 7.58 -3.61
C HIS A 114 21.24 8.26 -4.34
N PRO A 115 21.35 9.60 -4.31
CA PRO A 115 22.50 10.27 -4.90
C PRO A 115 23.79 9.92 -4.13
N THR A 116 24.96 10.12 -4.75
CA THR A 116 26.27 9.91 -4.09
C THR A 116 26.43 10.71 -2.79
N ARG A 117 25.71 11.83 -2.67
CA ARG A 117 25.51 12.58 -1.42
C ARG A 117 24.14 12.16 -0.85
N GLY A 118 24.08 11.85 0.45
CA GLY A 118 22.86 11.33 1.09
C GLY A 118 22.99 9.93 1.70
N THR A 119 24.17 9.55 2.19
CA THR A 119 24.43 8.21 2.76
C THR A 119 23.64 7.86 4.03
N HIS A 120 22.84 8.80 4.56
CA HIS A 120 21.96 8.58 5.72
C HIS A 120 20.64 7.87 5.37
N TRP A 121 20.16 8.00 4.12
CA TRP A 121 18.86 7.47 3.68
C TRP A 121 18.65 5.95 3.94
N PRO A 122 19.64 5.07 3.71
CA PRO A 122 19.49 3.63 3.99
C PRO A 122 19.25 3.31 5.47
N GLN A 123 19.97 3.99 6.36
CA GLN A 123 19.83 3.79 7.81
C GLN A 123 18.49 4.35 8.31
N LEU A 124 18.12 5.56 7.86
CA LEU A 124 16.85 6.20 8.20
C LEU A 124 15.65 5.30 7.86
N LEU A 125 15.62 4.70 6.67
CA LEU A 125 14.53 3.83 6.25
C LEU A 125 14.47 2.52 7.06
N GLU A 126 15.61 1.92 7.40
CA GLU A 126 15.66 0.77 8.30
C GLU A 126 15.21 1.11 9.73
N ASP A 127 15.50 2.32 10.22
CA ASP A 127 15.08 2.76 11.56
C ASP A 127 13.56 2.97 11.62
N LEU A 128 12.97 3.67 10.64
CA LEU A 128 11.52 3.80 10.49
C LEU A 128 10.83 2.44 10.37
N HIS A 129 11.41 1.53 9.58
CA HIS A 129 10.88 0.18 9.41
C HIS A 129 10.94 -0.66 10.70
N ARG A 130 12.06 -0.57 11.44
CA ARG A 130 12.22 -1.27 12.72
C ARG A 130 11.19 -0.80 13.75
N SER A 131 10.94 0.50 13.82
CA SER A 131 9.93 1.08 14.70
C SER A 131 8.51 0.72 14.29
N PHE A 132 8.22 0.64 12.98
CA PHE A 132 6.95 0.07 12.48
C PHE A 132 6.74 -1.36 12.97
N LEU A 133 7.72 -2.24 12.76
CA LEU A 133 7.62 -3.64 13.22
C LEU A 133 7.48 -3.74 14.74
N GLN A 134 8.17 -2.88 15.50
CA GLN A 134 8.05 -2.85 16.95
C GLN A 134 6.63 -2.44 17.39
N HIS A 135 6.08 -1.36 16.82
CA HIS A 135 4.72 -0.90 17.09
C HIS A 135 3.68 -2.00 16.83
N CYS A 136 3.81 -2.71 15.70
CA CYS A 136 2.93 -3.82 15.32
C CYS A 136 3.06 -5.02 16.27
N ARG A 137 4.29 -5.40 16.67
CA ARG A 137 4.54 -6.51 17.61
C ARG A 137 3.95 -6.23 18.99
N THR A 138 4.15 -5.05 19.56
CA THR A 138 3.56 -4.66 20.86
C THR A 138 2.03 -4.72 20.86
N ARG A 139 1.38 -4.64 19.69
CA ARG A 139 -0.08 -4.73 19.50
C ARG A 139 -0.56 -6.08 18.95
N ASN A 140 0.34 -7.05 18.82
CA ASN A 140 0.07 -8.39 18.25
C ASN A 140 -0.55 -8.35 16.84
N LEU A 141 -0.25 -7.33 16.03
CA LEU A 141 -0.76 -7.23 14.66
C LEU A 141 -0.16 -8.32 13.73
N PRO A 142 -0.89 -8.80 12.70
CA PRO A 142 -0.45 -9.90 11.85
C PRO A 142 0.71 -9.47 10.95
N LEU A 143 1.92 -9.93 11.27
CA LEU A 143 3.12 -9.61 10.50
C LEU A 143 3.56 -10.80 9.63
N ARG A 144 3.46 -10.64 8.30
CA ARG A 144 3.88 -11.62 7.28
C ARG A 144 4.77 -10.93 6.24
N LYS A 145 6.09 -11.13 6.34
CA LYS A 145 7.10 -10.55 5.42
C LYS A 145 6.87 -10.98 3.96
N ALA A 146 6.95 -10.04 3.03
CA ALA A 146 6.87 -10.27 1.59
C ALA A 146 8.13 -10.95 1.02
N ARG A 147 8.01 -11.55 -0.18
CA ARG A 147 9.11 -12.23 -0.89
C ARG A 147 10.14 -11.27 -1.53
N PHE A 148 9.85 -9.98 -1.60
CA PHE A 148 10.67 -8.97 -2.28
C PHE A 148 11.34 -8.04 -1.25
N PRO A 149 12.58 -7.54 -1.50
CA PRO A 149 13.10 -6.42 -0.73
C PRO A 149 12.29 -5.16 -1.01
N MET A 150 12.20 -4.26 -0.03
CA MET A 150 11.57 -2.95 -0.23
C MET A 150 12.49 -2.06 -1.06
N VAL A 151 11.94 -1.31 -2.00
CA VAL A 151 12.74 -0.39 -2.85
C VAL A 151 12.38 1.04 -2.49
N ALA A 152 13.39 1.85 -2.17
CA ALA A 152 13.23 3.29 -1.98
C ALA A 152 14.10 4.04 -2.98
N ILE A 153 13.56 5.09 -3.58
CA ILE A 153 14.23 5.93 -4.56
C ILE A 153 14.25 7.35 -4.03
N VAL A 154 15.45 7.86 -3.82
CA VAL A 154 15.73 9.22 -3.36
C VAL A 154 16.30 10.02 -4.52
N PHE A 155 15.53 10.99 -4.98
CA PHE A 155 15.96 11.94 -5.99
C PHE A 155 16.75 13.10 -5.37
N PRO A 156 17.75 13.66 -6.08
CA PRO A 156 18.54 14.78 -5.58
C PRO A 156 17.76 16.10 -5.51
N ASP A 157 16.61 16.21 -6.19
CA ASP A 157 15.83 17.44 -6.26
C ASP A 157 14.35 17.15 -6.60
N ARG A 158 13.49 18.15 -6.35
CA ARG A 158 12.04 18.07 -6.59
C ARG A 158 11.69 17.88 -8.08
N SER A 159 12.46 18.43 -9.00
CA SER A 159 12.18 18.37 -10.45
C SER A 159 12.53 17.00 -11.05
N SER A 160 13.58 16.33 -10.56
CA SER A 160 13.86 14.94 -10.93
C SER A 160 12.82 13.97 -10.35
N PHE A 161 12.39 14.17 -9.09
CA PHE A 161 11.28 13.43 -8.49
C PHE A 161 9.96 13.59 -9.24
N LEU A 162 9.55 14.81 -9.60
CA LEU A 162 8.28 15.04 -10.30
C LEU A 162 8.26 14.39 -11.69
N ARG A 163 9.39 14.36 -12.41
CA ARG A 163 9.51 13.64 -13.70
C ARG A 163 9.28 12.14 -13.52
N TYR A 164 9.91 11.53 -12.52
CA TYR A 164 9.68 10.10 -12.21
C TYR A 164 8.23 9.84 -11.79
N ALA A 165 7.66 10.67 -10.93
CA ALA A 165 6.30 10.50 -10.43
C ALA A 165 5.25 10.59 -11.54
N GLN A 166 5.47 11.45 -12.54
CA GLN A 166 4.62 11.54 -13.73
C GLN A 166 4.65 10.24 -14.53
N SER A 167 5.83 9.62 -14.70
CA SER A 167 5.95 8.32 -15.40
C SER A 167 5.40 7.12 -14.63
N ASP A 168 5.61 7.04 -13.31
CA ASP A 168 5.18 5.87 -12.49
C ASP A 168 3.69 5.92 -12.11
N ARG A 169 3.06 7.10 -12.06
CA ARG A 169 1.64 7.24 -11.67
C ARG A 169 0.69 7.60 -12.82
N GLY A 170 1.20 8.01 -13.99
CA GLY A 170 0.39 8.52 -15.11
C GLY A 170 -0.39 9.82 -14.84
N ARG A 171 -0.25 10.41 -13.64
CA ARG A 171 -0.94 11.65 -13.22
C ARG A 171 -0.02 12.56 -12.39
N PRO A 172 -0.15 13.90 -12.51
CA PRO A 172 0.63 14.83 -11.70
C PRO A 172 0.47 14.61 -10.19
N LEU A 173 1.52 14.92 -9.43
CA LEU A 173 1.45 15.06 -7.98
C LEU A 173 0.99 16.48 -7.60
N GLY A 174 0.37 16.59 -6.41
CA GLY A 174 0.06 17.88 -5.80
C GLY A 174 1.32 18.69 -5.48
N ALA A 175 1.19 20.01 -5.37
CA ALA A 175 2.33 20.92 -5.26
C ALA A 175 3.29 20.64 -4.07
N ASN A 176 2.78 20.10 -2.97
CA ASN A 176 3.53 19.95 -1.71
C ASN A 176 3.94 18.49 -1.39
N VAL A 177 3.84 17.57 -2.35
CA VAL A 177 4.20 16.15 -2.12
C VAL A 177 5.73 16.00 -2.03
N LEU A 178 6.23 15.54 -0.88
CA LEU A 178 7.67 15.26 -0.65
C LEU A 178 8.10 13.84 -1.05
N GLY A 179 7.13 12.92 -1.16
CA GLY A 179 7.31 11.55 -1.60
C GLY A 179 5.96 10.84 -1.73
N TYR A 180 5.96 9.63 -2.28
CA TYR A 180 4.80 8.75 -2.31
C TYR A 180 5.21 7.27 -2.36
N TYR A 181 4.38 6.39 -1.81
CA TYR A 181 4.42 4.95 -2.00
C TYR A 181 3.56 4.52 -3.19
N SER A 182 4.10 3.67 -4.06
CA SER A 182 3.42 3.08 -5.21
C SER A 182 3.03 1.63 -4.89
N GLN A 183 1.73 1.36 -4.76
CA GLN A 183 1.23 -0.02 -4.60
C GLN A 183 1.58 -0.89 -5.82
N ASN A 184 1.51 -0.31 -7.03
CA ASN A 184 1.86 -1.01 -8.27
C ASN A 184 3.34 -1.39 -8.27
N SER A 185 4.26 -0.43 -8.14
CA SER A 185 5.69 -0.73 -8.25
C SER A 185 6.34 -1.26 -6.96
N ASN A 186 5.62 -1.25 -5.83
CA ASN A 186 6.11 -1.52 -4.48
C ASN A 186 7.23 -0.58 -3.99
N ARG A 187 7.40 0.57 -4.64
CA ARG A 187 8.49 1.51 -4.39
C ARG A 187 8.00 2.72 -3.58
N VAL A 188 8.85 3.24 -2.71
CA VAL A 188 8.74 4.63 -2.24
C VAL A 188 9.61 5.49 -3.15
N ALA A 189 9.07 6.60 -3.63
CA ALA A 189 9.82 7.64 -4.31
C ALA A 189 9.74 8.93 -3.50
N LEU A 190 10.87 9.58 -3.23
CA LEU A 190 10.98 10.82 -2.46
C LEU A 190 12.14 11.66 -3.00
N TYR A 191 12.27 12.93 -2.59
CA TYR A 191 13.48 13.71 -2.87
C TYR A 191 14.15 14.26 -1.63
N ASP A 192 15.47 14.44 -1.71
CA ASP A 192 16.24 15.15 -0.69
C ASP A 192 15.92 16.64 -0.75
N HIS A 193 15.19 17.13 0.26
CA HIS A 193 14.82 18.55 0.37
C HIS A 193 15.82 19.36 1.21
N GLY A 194 17.05 18.86 1.38
CA GLY A 194 18.14 19.59 2.04
C GLY A 194 18.01 19.71 3.56
N ALA A 195 17.10 18.97 4.20
CA ALA A 195 16.96 18.95 5.65
C ALA A 195 18.03 18.09 6.33
N SER A 196 19.30 18.46 6.13
CA SER A 196 20.45 17.90 6.85
C SER A 196 20.50 18.32 8.32
N ALA A 197 19.58 19.18 8.77
CA ALA A 197 19.41 19.61 10.15
C ALA A 197 17.92 19.92 10.41
N GLY A 198 17.23 19.10 11.22
CA GLY A 198 15.85 19.38 11.64
C GLY A 198 14.82 18.25 11.50
N GLY A 199 15.23 16.98 11.56
CA GLY A 199 14.30 15.85 11.66
C GLY A 199 13.70 15.37 10.32
N VAL A 200 13.15 14.16 10.37
CA VAL A 200 12.45 13.52 9.24
C VAL A 200 11.12 14.24 8.99
N SER A 201 10.72 14.47 7.74
CA SER A 201 9.39 15.03 7.46
C SER A 201 8.27 14.04 7.79
N SER A 202 7.07 14.54 8.09
CA SER A 202 5.88 13.70 8.31
C SER A 202 5.61 12.81 7.09
N THR A 203 5.67 13.37 5.88
CA THR A 203 5.49 12.64 4.62
C THR A 203 6.43 11.44 4.49
N ILE A 204 7.74 11.59 4.78
CA ILE A 204 8.68 10.46 4.68
C ILE A 204 8.29 9.32 5.63
N ARG A 205 7.81 9.65 6.85
CA ARG A 205 7.32 8.65 7.80
C ARG A 205 6.04 7.97 7.32
N HIS A 206 5.11 8.75 6.76
CA HIS A 206 3.86 8.28 6.18
C HIS A 206 4.11 7.22 5.08
N GLU A 207 4.95 7.55 4.10
CA GLU A 207 5.24 6.63 2.98
C GLU A 207 6.06 5.40 3.40
N ALA A 208 7.00 5.56 4.33
CA ALA A 208 7.74 4.43 4.91
C ALA A 208 6.82 3.48 5.72
N ALA A 209 5.82 4.03 6.42
CA ALA A 209 4.81 3.25 7.13
C ALA A 209 3.89 2.49 6.16
N HIS A 210 3.43 3.13 5.07
CA HIS A 210 2.72 2.42 4.00
C HIS A 210 3.55 1.27 3.43
N GLN A 211 4.77 1.53 2.97
CA GLN A 211 5.60 0.48 2.37
C GLN A 211 5.84 -0.68 3.36
N SER A 212 6.09 -0.36 4.63
CA SER A 212 6.21 -1.38 5.68
C SER A 212 4.93 -2.20 5.86
N ALA A 213 3.77 -1.54 5.91
CA ALA A 213 2.47 -2.19 6.09
C ALA A 213 2.10 -3.14 4.93
N PHE A 214 2.33 -2.71 3.68
CA PHE A 214 2.09 -3.55 2.50
C PHE A 214 3.12 -4.68 2.35
N ASN A 215 4.38 -4.48 2.76
CA ASN A 215 5.41 -5.52 2.69
C ASN A 215 5.43 -6.49 3.89
N TRP A 216 4.64 -6.21 4.93
CA TRP A 216 4.49 -7.10 6.09
C TRP A 216 3.04 -7.55 6.35
N GLY A 217 2.16 -7.42 5.36
CA GLY A 217 0.82 -8.04 5.39
C GLY A 217 -0.21 -7.38 6.29
N ILE A 218 0.08 -6.19 6.84
CA ILE A 218 -0.91 -5.33 7.49
C ILE A 218 -1.90 -4.78 6.45
N HIS A 219 -1.41 -4.53 5.23
CA HIS A 219 -2.21 -4.18 4.06
C HIS A 219 -1.91 -5.10 2.88
N SER A 220 -2.89 -5.29 2.00
CA SER A 220 -2.76 -6.09 0.77
C SER A 220 -2.70 -5.19 -0.46
N ARG A 221 -1.74 -5.42 -1.35
CA ARG A 221 -1.61 -4.71 -2.65
C ARG A 221 -2.60 -5.20 -3.71
N VAL A 222 -3.33 -6.29 -3.43
CA VAL A 222 -4.21 -6.97 -4.40
C VAL A 222 -5.66 -7.12 -3.92
N ALA A 223 -5.92 -7.05 -2.61
CA ALA A 223 -7.28 -7.02 -2.07
C ALA A 223 -7.71 -5.56 -1.84
N LYS A 224 -8.94 -5.20 -2.24
CA LYS A 224 -9.49 -3.86 -1.98
C LYS A 224 -9.83 -3.73 -0.49
N GLN A 225 -9.28 -2.68 0.14
CA GLN A 225 -9.46 -2.33 1.55
C GLN A 225 -10.02 -0.90 1.66
N PRO A 226 -10.71 -0.52 2.74
CA PRO A 226 -11.16 0.85 2.99
C PRO A 226 -9.97 1.81 3.14
N HIS A 227 -10.04 3.01 2.56
CA HIS A 227 -8.90 3.93 2.62
C HIS A 227 -8.64 4.44 4.05
N TRP A 228 -9.68 4.55 4.89
CA TRP A 228 -9.54 5.06 6.26
C TRP A 228 -8.50 4.30 7.10
N ILE A 229 -8.35 2.98 6.92
CA ILE A 229 -7.37 2.22 7.69
C ILE A 229 -5.96 2.32 7.09
N ILE A 230 -5.83 2.47 5.76
CA ILE A 230 -4.54 2.64 5.08
C ILE A 230 -3.95 4.00 5.45
N GLU A 231 -4.70 5.08 5.17
CA GLU A 231 -4.30 6.46 5.44
C GLU A 231 -4.22 6.76 6.94
N GLY A 232 -5.05 6.09 7.75
CA GLY A 232 -5.02 6.14 9.21
C GLY A 232 -3.75 5.54 9.81
N PHE A 233 -3.21 4.46 9.22
CA PHE A 233 -1.87 3.98 9.57
C PHE A 233 -0.79 4.99 9.17
N GLY A 234 -0.79 5.48 7.94
CA GLY A 234 0.18 6.48 7.46
C GLY A 234 0.28 7.71 8.39
N THR A 235 -0.86 8.36 8.63
CA THR A 235 -1.00 9.55 9.50
C THR A 235 -0.68 9.30 10.96
N MET A 236 -0.94 8.09 11.50
CA MET A 236 -0.53 7.74 12.87
C MET A 236 1.00 7.71 13.00
N PHE A 237 1.70 7.13 12.01
CA PHE A 237 3.16 7.00 12.03
C PHE A 237 3.92 8.34 11.81
N GLU A 238 3.23 9.41 11.45
CA GLU A 238 3.80 10.76 11.39
C GLU A 238 4.22 11.30 12.77
N ALA A 239 3.64 10.81 13.87
CA ALA A 239 3.92 11.31 15.22
C ALA A 239 5.26 10.79 15.80
N ALA A 240 5.96 11.62 16.59
CA ALA A 240 7.27 11.33 17.16
C ALA A 240 7.28 10.07 18.04
N GLY A 241 6.41 10.00 19.04
CA GLY A 241 6.31 8.87 19.98
C GLY A 241 5.82 7.55 19.37
N ILE A 242 5.41 7.54 18.10
CA ILE A 242 5.06 6.31 17.39
C ILE A 242 6.31 5.63 16.80
N HIS A 243 7.30 6.41 16.36
CA HIS A 243 8.53 5.88 15.76
C HIS A 243 9.78 5.98 16.66
N ASP A 244 9.78 6.84 17.67
CA ASP A 244 10.80 6.91 18.72
C ASP A 244 10.17 6.93 20.13
N PRO A 245 9.49 5.84 20.54
CA PRO A 245 8.84 5.77 21.85
C PRO A 245 9.83 5.77 23.04
N ALA A 246 11.14 5.62 22.79
CA ALA A 246 12.16 5.64 23.82
C ALA A 246 12.46 7.07 24.30
N ASN A 247 12.63 8.00 23.36
CA ASN A 247 12.81 9.43 23.67
C ASN A 247 11.47 10.17 23.83
N HIS A 248 10.38 9.61 23.29
CA HIS A 248 9.05 10.22 23.27
C HIS A 248 7.96 9.28 23.84
N PRO A 249 8.02 8.92 25.14
CA PRO A 249 7.18 7.86 25.73
C PRO A 249 5.74 8.30 26.05
N SER A 250 5.42 9.60 26.05
CA SER A 250 4.11 10.06 26.53
C SER A 250 2.99 9.80 25.53
N LEU A 251 1.74 9.83 25.98
CA LEU A 251 0.59 9.80 25.08
C LEU A 251 0.56 11.05 24.16
N GLN A 252 1.00 12.22 24.64
CA GLN A 252 0.99 13.46 23.86
C GLN A 252 2.01 13.46 22.71
N ASP A 253 3.13 12.74 22.84
CA ASP A 253 4.11 12.63 21.75
C ASP A 253 3.64 11.69 20.63
N ARG A 254 2.67 10.82 20.93
CA ARG A 254 2.07 9.85 20.00
C ARG A 254 0.90 10.43 19.19
N VAL A 255 0.50 11.66 19.49
CA VAL A 255 -0.59 12.37 18.82
C VAL A 255 -0.09 13.11 17.58
N ASN A 256 -0.77 12.92 16.45
CA ASN A 256 -0.61 13.80 15.29
C ASN A 256 -1.39 15.10 15.56
N ARG A 257 -0.68 16.17 15.92
CA ARG A 257 -1.28 17.44 16.35
C ARG A 257 -2.05 18.16 15.25
N GLU A 258 -1.62 18.01 13.99
CA GLU A 258 -2.30 18.60 12.84
C GLU A 258 -3.65 17.92 12.60
N MET A 259 -3.67 16.58 12.62
CA MET A 259 -4.91 15.80 12.51
C MET A 259 -5.85 16.06 13.69
N LEU A 260 -5.33 16.17 14.92
CA LEU A 260 -6.14 16.52 16.10
C LEU A 260 -6.76 17.93 15.98
N ALA A 261 -6.01 18.91 15.48
CA ALA A 261 -6.52 20.27 15.27
C ALA A 261 -7.58 20.32 14.15
N SER A 262 -7.38 19.60 13.04
CA SER A 262 -8.38 19.47 11.97
C SER A 262 -9.65 18.77 12.48
N LEU A 263 -9.51 17.65 13.21
CA LEU A 263 -10.63 16.90 13.79
C LEU A 263 -11.47 17.79 14.71
N ARG A 264 -10.84 18.46 15.70
CA ARG A 264 -11.52 19.36 16.64
C ARG A 264 -12.24 20.53 15.96
N ARG A 265 -11.72 21.00 14.82
CA ARG A 265 -12.29 22.12 14.05
C ARG A 265 -13.47 21.70 13.17
N ARG A 266 -13.43 20.49 12.61
CA ARG A 266 -14.44 19.97 11.66
C ARG A 266 -15.56 19.16 12.32
N PHE A 267 -15.24 18.47 13.41
CA PHE A 267 -16.14 17.54 14.12
C PHE A 267 -16.13 17.88 15.62
N PRO A 268 -16.77 19.00 16.02
CA PRO A 268 -16.71 19.50 17.40
C PRO A 268 -17.49 18.63 18.39
N ASP A 269 -18.33 17.72 17.93
CA ASP A 269 -19.17 16.84 18.73
C ASP A 269 -19.16 15.39 18.19
N SER A 270 -19.62 14.45 19.01
CA SER A 270 -19.64 13.03 18.67
C SER A 270 -20.67 12.68 17.59
N GLN A 271 -21.66 13.54 17.32
CA GLN A 271 -22.67 13.32 16.29
C GLN A 271 -22.12 13.60 14.89
N SER A 272 -21.46 14.76 14.72
CA SER A 272 -20.75 15.14 13.49
C SER A 272 -19.59 14.18 13.20
N LEU A 273 -18.84 13.75 14.23
CA LEU A 273 -17.83 12.70 14.08
C LEU A 273 -18.44 11.35 13.69
N ALA A 274 -19.57 10.95 14.28
CA ALA A 274 -20.25 9.69 13.91
C ALA A 274 -20.69 9.67 12.45
N ALA A 275 -21.27 10.77 11.95
CA ALA A 275 -21.65 10.89 10.54
C ALA A 275 -20.44 10.76 9.59
N ALA A 276 -19.31 11.37 9.95
CA ALA A 276 -18.09 11.27 9.16
C ALA A 276 -17.46 9.86 9.18
N ILE A 277 -17.52 9.16 10.31
CA ILE A 277 -17.11 7.74 10.40
C ILE A 277 -18.03 6.88 9.53
N GLU A 278 -19.36 7.07 9.60
CA GLU A 278 -20.33 6.31 8.81
C GLU A 278 -20.12 6.45 7.30
N GLU A 279 -19.73 7.64 6.83
CA GLU A 279 -19.34 7.86 5.43
C GLU A 279 -18.03 7.13 5.07
N LEU A 280 -16.95 7.33 5.84
CA LEU A 280 -15.62 6.75 5.56
C LEU A 280 -15.58 5.22 5.58
N VAL A 281 -16.40 4.58 6.43
CA VAL A 281 -16.44 3.11 6.46
C VAL A 281 -17.16 2.56 5.23
N GLN A 282 -18.14 3.28 4.68
CA GLN A 282 -18.91 2.85 3.51
C GLN A 282 -18.21 3.16 2.18
N ASP A 283 -17.49 4.28 2.08
CA ASP A 283 -16.94 4.76 0.80
C ASP A 283 -15.62 5.56 0.98
N ASP A 284 -14.86 5.71 -0.10
CA ASP A 284 -13.58 6.42 -0.13
C ASP A 284 -13.69 7.85 -0.74
N GLN A 285 -14.86 8.27 -1.24
CA GLN A 285 -15.03 9.56 -1.95
C GLN A 285 -14.60 10.79 -1.14
N ARG A 286 -14.72 10.78 0.19
CA ARG A 286 -14.26 11.91 1.03
C ARG A 286 -12.76 12.19 0.90
N PHE A 287 -11.94 11.20 0.57
CA PHE A 287 -10.51 11.43 0.28
C PHE A 287 -10.28 12.28 -0.98
N ALA A 288 -11.25 12.35 -1.89
CA ALA A 288 -11.21 13.21 -3.07
C ALA A 288 -11.91 14.57 -2.84
N SER A 289 -13.05 14.60 -2.11
CA SER A 289 -13.85 15.82 -1.94
C SER A 289 -13.45 16.69 -0.75
N ASP A 290 -12.99 16.10 0.35
CA ASP A 290 -12.52 16.81 1.56
C ASP A 290 -11.44 15.97 2.27
N ALA A 291 -10.28 15.89 1.62
CA ALA A 291 -9.16 15.07 2.09
C ALA A 291 -8.77 15.37 3.54
N GLU A 292 -8.75 16.63 3.96
CA GLU A 292 -8.35 17.03 5.32
C GLU A 292 -9.33 16.53 6.40
N SER A 293 -10.64 16.41 6.08
CA SER A 293 -11.60 15.67 6.92
C SER A 293 -11.27 14.18 6.94
N ALA A 294 -11.06 13.58 5.77
CA ALA A 294 -10.88 12.14 5.64
C ALA A 294 -9.64 11.65 6.40
N TYR A 295 -8.49 12.33 6.24
CA TYR A 295 -7.27 12.04 6.97
C TYR A 295 -7.43 12.24 8.48
N ALA A 296 -8.10 13.31 8.94
CA ALA A 296 -8.30 13.55 10.36
C ALA A 296 -9.14 12.45 11.04
N VAL A 297 -10.23 12.01 10.41
CA VAL A 297 -11.09 10.93 10.94
C VAL A 297 -10.39 9.57 10.85
N ALA A 298 -9.71 9.28 9.73
CA ALA A 298 -8.91 8.07 9.53
C ALA A 298 -7.82 7.91 10.60
N TRP A 299 -7.08 9.00 10.88
CA TRP A 299 -6.12 9.10 11.97
C TRP A 299 -6.78 8.82 13.32
N ALA A 300 -7.86 9.54 13.64
CA ALA A 300 -8.52 9.46 14.95
C ALA A 300 -9.04 8.05 15.24
N MET A 301 -9.67 7.40 14.25
CA MET A 301 -10.10 6.00 14.33
C MET A 301 -8.91 5.06 14.55
N THR A 302 -7.88 5.15 13.71
CA THR A 302 -6.73 4.22 13.77
C THR A 302 -5.94 4.39 15.06
N PHE A 303 -5.70 5.62 15.50
CA PHE A 303 -4.98 5.93 16.73
C PHE A 303 -5.75 5.48 17.98
N TYR A 304 -7.07 5.75 18.05
CA TYR A 304 -7.91 5.24 19.13
C TYR A 304 -7.91 3.70 19.18
N LEU A 305 -8.07 3.04 18.03
CA LEU A 305 -8.05 1.58 17.97
C LEU A 305 -6.68 1.02 18.36
N ALA A 306 -5.58 1.66 17.95
CA ALA A 306 -4.22 1.24 18.30
C ALA A 306 -3.89 1.41 19.79
N ASP A 307 -4.47 2.38 20.49
CA ASP A 307 -4.19 2.63 21.92
C ASP A 307 -5.19 1.95 22.86
N ARG A 308 -6.49 1.95 22.53
CA ARG A 308 -7.58 1.48 23.40
C ARG A 308 -8.20 0.15 23.00
N ARG A 309 -8.06 -0.28 21.74
CA ARG A 309 -8.77 -1.47 21.19
C ARG A 309 -7.86 -2.31 20.26
N PRO A 310 -6.60 -2.65 20.63
CA PRO A 310 -5.64 -3.24 19.70
C PRO A 310 -6.08 -4.61 19.14
N ASP A 311 -6.85 -5.39 19.89
CA ASP A 311 -7.45 -6.64 19.40
C ASP A 311 -8.44 -6.43 18.25
N VAL A 312 -9.17 -5.31 18.26
CA VAL A 312 -10.11 -4.93 17.20
C VAL A 312 -9.36 -4.38 16.00
N LEU A 313 -8.29 -3.59 16.21
CA LEU A 313 -7.39 -3.20 15.13
C LEU A 313 -6.80 -4.44 14.43
N ARG A 314 -6.35 -5.43 15.22
CA ARG A 314 -5.87 -6.73 14.71
C ARG A 314 -6.92 -7.44 13.86
N GLN A 315 -8.17 -7.54 14.35
CA GLN A 315 -9.26 -8.16 13.59
C GLN A 315 -9.51 -7.45 12.25
N LEU A 316 -9.61 -6.10 12.26
CA LEU A 316 -9.84 -5.30 11.06
C LEU A 316 -8.72 -5.47 10.02
N VAL A 317 -7.44 -5.31 10.40
CA VAL A 317 -6.34 -5.47 9.44
C VAL A 317 -6.20 -6.90 8.94
N THR A 318 -6.48 -7.91 9.78
CA THR A 318 -6.48 -9.32 9.37
C THR A 318 -7.59 -9.57 8.35
N HIS A 319 -8.83 -9.15 8.64
CA HIS A 319 -9.97 -9.32 7.76
C HIS A 319 -9.72 -8.65 6.40
N TYR A 320 -9.44 -7.34 6.40
CA TYR A 320 -9.25 -6.57 5.18
C TYR A 320 -8.07 -7.06 4.32
N SER A 321 -6.93 -7.44 4.91
CA SER A 321 -5.79 -7.93 4.14
C SER A 321 -5.95 -9.38 3.64
N SER A 322 -6.91 -10.13 4.22
CA SER A 322 -7.25 -11.50 3.85
C SER A 322 -8.41 -11.64 2.84
N ARG A 323 -9.13 -10.54 2.52
CA ARG A 323 -10.16 -10.56 1.45
C ARG A 323 -9.57 -11.04 0.13
N LEU A 324 -10.40 -11.65 -0.71
CA LEU A 324 -9.95 -12.20 -1.99
C LEU A 324 -9.28 -11.10 -2.85
N PRO A 325 -8.22 -11.43 -3.61
CA PRO A 325 -7.64 -10.51 -4.58
C PRO A 325 -8.65 -10.04 -5.62
N PHE A 326 -8.52 -8.78 -6.04
CA PHE A 326 -9.20 -8.14 -7.18
C PHE A 326 -10.73 -8.08 -7.16
N ILE A 327 -11.41 -8.60 -6.13
CA ILE A 327 -12.86 -8.38 -5.96
C ILE A 327 -13.16 -6.96 -5.50
N THR A 328 -14.35 -6.48 -5.84
CA THR A 328 -14.88 -5.20 -5.33
C THR A 328 -15.11 -5.26 -3.82
N TYR A 329 -15.34 -4.10 -3.19
CA TYR A 329 -15.76 -4.03 -1.79
C TYR A 329 -16.98 -3.10 -1.66
N PRO A 330 -18.21 -3.62 -1.83
CA PRO A 330 -19.43 -2.83 -1.76
C PRO A 330 -19.63 -2.17 -0.39
N ALA A 331 -20.23 -0.99 -0.36
CA ALA A 331 -20.44 -0.20 0.86
C ALA A 331 -21.16 -0.97 1.99
N VAL A 332 -22.15 -1.80 1.64
CA VAL A 332 -22.91 -2.63 2.59
C VAL A 332 -22.01 -3.70 3.25
N GLU A 333 -21.11 -4.32 2.48
CA GLU A 333 -20.14 -5.30 3.00
C GLU A 333 -19.10 -4.61 3.89
N ARG A 334 -18.53 -3.47 3.43
CA ARG A 334 -17.58 -2.67 4.20
C ARG A 334 -18.15 -2.27 5.56
N ARG A 335 -19.39 -1.78 5.58
CA ARG A 335 -20.12 -1.40 6.80
C ARG A 335 -20.36 -2.59 7.70
N SER A 336 -20.91 -3.69 7.18
CA SER A 336 -21.22 -4.88 7.96
C SER A 336 -19.97 -5.48 8.62
N ASP A 337 -18.85 -5.54 7.90
CA ASP A 337 -17.60 -6.05 8.44
C ASP A 337 -16.99 -5.10 9.48
N PHE A 338 -17.07 -3.79 9.25
CA PHE A 338 -16.65 -2.79 10.22
C PHE A 338 -17.47 -2.88 11.51
N GLU A 339 -18.81 -2.84 11.43
CA GLU A 339 -19.70 -2.93 12.60
C GLU A 339 -19.50 -4.25 13.37
N ARG A 340 -19.28 -5.37 12.66
CA ARG A 340 -19.02 -6.69 13.25
C ARG A 340 -17.70 -6.75 14.02
N ALA A 341 -16.61 -6.19 13.49
CA ALA A 341 -15.33 -6.16 14.18
C ALA A 341 -15.29 -5.10 15.32
N ILE A 342 -15.98 -3.97 15.13
CA ILE A 342 -16.07 -2.91 16.13
C ILE A 342 -16.99 -3.29 17.30
N GLY A 343 -18.04 -4.08 17.08
CA GLY A 343 -18.90 -4.63 18.16
C GLY A 343 -19.65 -3.57 19.00
N ILE A 344 -19.66 -2.31 18.56
CA ILE A 344 -20.41 -1.19 19.15
C ILE A 344 -20.95 -0.32 18.01
N SER A 345 -21.99 0.48 18.28
CA SER A 345 -22.54 1.40 17.28
C SER A 345 -21.56 2.54 16.95
N ILE A 346 -21.66 3.09 15.73
CA ILE A 346 -20.83 4.21 15.27
C ILE A 346 -20.93 5.44 16.20
N PRO A 347 -22.13 5.85 16.69
CA PRO A 347 -22.23 6.93 17.69
C PRO A 347 -21.49 6.63 19.00
N MET A 348 -21.50 5.38 19.47
CA MET A 348 -20.73 4.98 20.66
C MET A 348 -19.22 5.04 20.40
N LEU A 349 -18.77 4.59 19.23
CA LEU A 349 -17.36 4.70 18.82
C LEU A 349 -16.91 6.17 18.74
N ALA A 350 -17.71 7.04 18.12
CA ALA A 350 -17.41 8.46 18.01
C ALA A 350 -17.31 9.14 19.38
N SER A 351 -18.23 8.82 20.30
CA SER A 351 -18.19 9.28 21.69
C SER A 351 -16.92 8.83 22.42
N GLN A 352 -16.54 7.54 22.28
CA GLN A 352 -15.32 7.00 22.88
C GLN A 352 -14.04 7.62 22.29
N ILE A 353 -14.00 7.87 20.98
CA ILE A 353 -12.88 8.60 20.33
C ILE A 353 -12.80 10.02 20.87
N GLN A 354 -13.92 10.75 20.95
CA GLN A 354 -13.93 12.13 21.43
C GLN A 354 -13.48 12.23 22.89
N GLN A 355 -13.95 11.32 23.76
CA GLN A 355 -13.52 11.24 25.16
C GLN A 355 -12.03 10.89 25.29
N PHE A 356 -11.52 9.95 24.48
CA PHE A 356 -10.08 9.66 24.47
C PHE A 356 -9.25 10.87 24.03
N LEU A 357 -9.76 11.65 23.07
CA LEU A 357 -9.07 12.82 22.52
C LEU A 357 -9.31 14.13 23.30
N SER A 358 -10.13 14.14 24.36
CA SER A 358 -10.18 15.26 25.32
C SER A 358 -9.02 15.24 26.32
N ASP A 359 -8.46 14.07 26.59
CA ASP A 359 -7.39 13.88 27.59
C ASP A 359 -5.99 14.21 27.05
N VAL A 360 -5.86 14.38 25.73
CA VAL A 360 -4.62 14.80 25.05
C VAL A 360 -4.68 16.28 24.70
N ARG A 361 -3.55 16.98 24.76
CA ARG A 361 -3.48 18.43 24.51
C ARG A 361 -3.16 18.71 23.04
#